data_AF-A0A7C3HBU6-F1
#
_entry.id   AF-A0A7C3HBU6-F1
#
_cell.length_a   1.000
_cell.length_b   1.000
_cell.length_c   1.000
_cell.angle_alpha   90.00
_cell.angle_beta   90.00
_cell.angle_gamma   90.00
#
_symmetry.space_group_name_H-M   'P 1'
#
loop_
_entity.id
_entity.type
_entity.pdbx_description
1 polymer ?
#
loop_
_entity_poly.entity_id
_entity_poly.type
_entity_poly.pdbx_seq_one_letter_code
_entity_poly.pdbx_strand_id
1 'polypeptide(L)'
;MEPRMNTNKHGLIHEDDTRQIIGCAIEVLNGLGHGLLEKPYENALVVEFSLRGIPFSQQPRFDVQYKSVKVGEYIPDLICFDRVVVDTKTVDRITNHEIG
;
A
#
# COMPACT_ATOMS: atom_id res chain seq x y z
N MET A 1 18.26 -2.17 -18.91
CA MET A 1 16.85 -2.48 -19.20
C MET A 1 16.06 -1.21 -18.95
N GLU A 2 15.28 -0.75 -19.92
CA GLU A 2 14.33 0.35 -19.66
C GLU A 2 13.20 -0.16 -18.75
N PRO A 3 12.74 0.64 -17.77
CA PRO A 3 11.61 0.26 -16.93
C PRO A 3 10.35 0.12 -17.79
N ARG A 4 9.60 -0.98 -17.59
CA ARG A 4 8.36 -1.30 -18.33
C ARG A 4 7.28 -0.20 -18.20
N MET A 5 7.37 0.65 -17.19
CA MET A 5 6.50 1.79 -16.96
C MET A 5 7.33 2.96 -16.41
N ASN A 6 7.30 4.11 -17.06
CA ASN A 6 7.90 5.35 -16.57
C ASN A 6 6.76 6.34 -16.25
N THR A 7 6.26 6.29 -15.02
CA THR A 7 5.16 7.12 -14.53
C THR A 7 5.53 8.61 -14.42
N ASN A 8 6.82 8.95 -14.41
CA ASN A 8 7.27 10.35 -14.34
C ASN A 8 6.97 11.15 -15.62
N LYS A 9 6.63 10.50 -16.75
CA LYS A 9 6.28 11.21 -17.99
C LYS A 9 4.90 11.89 -17.94
N HIS A 10 4.00 11.47 -17.05
CA HIS A 10 2.60 11.95 -17.01
C HIS A 10 2.17 12.46 -15.62
N GLY A 11 3.11 12.58 -14.67
CA GLY A 11 2.79 12.87 -13.26
C GLY A 11 2.20 11.67 -12.53
N LEU A 12 2.27 11.68 -11.21
CA LEU A 12 1.70 10.63 -10.38
C LEU A 12 0.19 10.83 -10.27
N ILE A 13 -0.59 9.80 -10.61
CA ILE A 13 -2.05 9.82 -10.40
C ILE A 13 -2.29 9.94 -8.88
N HIS A 14 -3.15 10.89 -8.47
CA HIS A 14 -3.41 11.20 -7.05
C HIS A 14 -2.18 11.66 -6.25
N GLU A 15 -1.31 12.47 -6.88
CA GLU A 15 -0.04 12.92 -6.28
C GLU A 15 -0.18 13.44 -4.83
N ASP A 16 -1.19 14.26 -4.54
CA ASP A 16 -1.40 14.83 -3.21
C ASP A 16 -1.75 13.78 -2.14
N ASP A 17 -2.55 12.78 -2.51
CA ASP A 17 -2.90 11.68 -1.62
C ASP A 17 -1.69 10.77 -1.39
N THR A 18 -0.98 10.44 -2.46
CA THR A 18 0.20 9.58 -2.37
C THR A 18 1.30 10.25 -1.56
N ARG A 19 1.49 11.57 -1.67
CA ARG A 19 2.47 12.30 -0.86
C ARG A 19 2.15 12.25 0.63
N GLN A 20 0.87 12.36 0.99
CA GLN A 20 0.44 12.22 2.40
C GLN A 20 0.70 10.81 2.93
N ILE A 21 0.36 9.78 2.14
CA ILE A 21 0.60 8.36 2.49
C ILE A 21 2.09 8.09 2.68
N ILE A 22 2.93 8.54 1.75
CA ILE A 22 4.39 8.39 1.83
C ILE A 22 4.93 9.08 3.09
N GLY A 23 4.42 10.27 3.42
CA GLY A 23 4.80 10.98 4.64
C GLY A 23 4.50 10.17 5.91
N CYS A 24 3.38 9.45 5.95
CA CYS A 24 3.05 8.55 7.06
C CYS A 24 3.98 7.34 7.10
N ALA A 25 4.28 6.74 5.95
CA ALA A 25 5.19 5.59 5.88
C ALA A 25 6.61 5.94 6.35
N ILE A 26 7.09 7.14 6.01
CA ILE A 26 8.38 7.66 6.51
C ILE A 26 8.34 7.83 8.04
N GLU A 27 7.25 8.38 8.59
CA GLU A 27 7.11 8.55 10.04
C GLU A 27 7.10 7.20 10.77
N VAL A 28 6.34 6.23 10.26
CA VAL A 28 6.32 4.86 10.78
C VAL A 28 7.72 4.25 10.78
N LEU A 29 8.46 4.37 9.68
CA LEU A 29 9.82 3.83 9.58
C LEU A 29 10.79 4.53 10.53
N ASN A 30 10.66 5.85 10.70
CA ASN A 30 11.47 6.62 11.66
C ASN A 30 11.18 6.22 13.11
N GLY A 31 9.92 5.92 13.43
CA GLY A 31 9.50 5.55 14.78
C GLY A 31 9.82 4.09 15.15
N LEU A 32 9.52 3.14 14.26
CA LEU A 32 9.69 1.70 14.52
C LEU A 32 11.07 1.17 14.12
N GLY A 33 11.78 1.85 13.21
CA GLY A 33 12.98 1.31 12.58
C GLY A 33 12.68 0.14 11.63
N HIS A 34 13.71 -0.61 11.27
CA HIS A 34 13.62 -1.79 10.41
C HIS A 34 13.76 -3.09 11.22
N GLY A 35 13.41 -4.23 10.62
CA GLY A 35 13.62 -5.57 11.21
C GLY A 35 12.35 -6.28 11.69
N LEU A 36 11.18 -5.66 11.55
CA LEU A 36 9.88 -6.28 11.81
C LEU A 36 9.28 -6.91 10.54
N LEU A 37 8.33 -7.81 10.72
CA LEU A 37 7.46 -8.32 9.63
C LEU A 37 6.49 -7.22 9.14
N GLU A 38 5.76 -7.48 8.07
CA GLU A 38 4.87 -6.50 7.42
C GLU A 38 3.76 -5.98 8.37
N LYS A 39 3.12 -6.89 9.11
CA LYS A 39 1.90 -6.57 9.89
C LYS A 39 2.10 -5.44 10.91
N PRO A 40 3.21 -5.38 11.67
CA PRO A 40 3.53 -4.21 12.49
C PRO A 40 3.54 -2.87 11.74
N TYR A 41 4.10 -2.82 10.52
CA TYR A 41 4.10 -1.58 9.72
C TYR A 41 2.71 -1.23 9.20
N GLU A 42 1.92 -2.21 8.77
CA GLU A 42 0.52 -2.01 8.42
C GLU A 42 -0.26 -1.38 9.58
N ASN A 43 -0.15 -1.96 10.78
CA ASN A 43 -0.84 -1.46 11.96
C ASN A 43 -0.34 -0.06 12.38
N ALA A 44 0.95 0.23 12.20
CA ALA A 44 1.50 1.55 12.49
C ALA A 44 1.01 2.60 11.47
N LEU A 45 0.85 2.24 10.20
CA LEU A 45 0.23 3.11 9.19
C LEU A 45 -1.22 3.44 9.55
N VAL A 46 -1.99 2.47 10.04
CA VAL A 46 -3.35 2.69 10.54
C VAL A 46 -3.39 3.75 11.65
N VAL A 47 -2.42 3.70 12.57
CA VAL A 47 -2.27 4.70 13.64
C VAL A 47 -1.95 6.07 13.05
N GLU A 48 -0.94 6.18 12.17
CA GLU A 48 -0.56 7.45 11.54
C GLU A 48 -1.69 8.07 10.71
N PHE A 49 -2.41 7.25 9.93
CA PHE A 49 -3.56 7.71 9.16
C PHE A 49 -4.67 8.22 10.06
N SER A 50 -4.95 7.53 11.17
CA SER A 50 -5.93 7.98 12.16
C SER A 50 -5.54 9.31 12.79
N LEU A 51 -4.26 9.48 13.17
CA LEU A 51 -3.75 10.72 13.77
C LEU A 51 -3.82 11.91 12.81
N ARG A 52 -3.64 11.67 11.50
CA ARG A 52 -3.66 12.70 10.46
C ARG A 52 -5.02 12.88 9.78
N GLY A 53 -6.03 12.12 10.19
CA GLY A 53 -7.38 12.18 9.61
C GLY A 53 -7.46 11.71 8.17
N ILE A 54 -6.54 10.82 7.74
CA ILE A 54 -6.58 10.21 6.41
C ILE A 54 -7.65 9.11 6.41
N PRO A 55 -8.64 9.13 5.50
CA PRO A 55 -9.61 8.05 5.40
C PRO A 55 -8.96 6.79 4.85
N PHE A 56 -9.16 5.66 5.54
CA PHE A 56 -8.65 4.35 5.11
C PHE A 56 -9.62 3.21 5.45
N SER A 57 -9.46 2.10 4.74
CA SER A 57 -10.03 0.80 5.07
C SER A 57 -8.90 -0.21 5.24
N GLN A 58 -8.86 -0.91 6.37
CA GLN A 58 -7.87 -1.95 6.65
C GLN A 58 -8.42 -3.34 6.31
N GLN A 59 -7.64 -4.10 5.54
CA GLN A 59 -7.97 -5.45 5.08
C GLN A 59 -9.40 -5.63 4.52
N PRO A 60 -9.89 -4.72 3.64
CA PRO A 60 -11.17 -4.91 2.99
C PRO A 60 -11.14 -6.18 2.12
N ARG A 61 -12.25 -6.92 2.09
CA ARG A 61 -12.34 -8.20 1.36
C ARG A 61 -13.10 -8.01 0.06
N PHE A 62 -12.48 -8.43 -1.04
CA PHE A 62 -13.10 -8.44 -2.36
C PHE A 62 -13.16 -9.85 -2.92
N ASP A 63 -14.32 -10.24 -3.43
CA ASP A 63 -14.46 -11.53 -4.11
C ASP A 63 -13.69 -11.51 -5.44
N VAL A 64 -12.80 -12.50 -5.62
CA VAL A 64 -12.18 -12.74 -6.92
C VAL A 64 -13.04 -13.74 -7.67
N GLN A 65 -13.61 -13.30 -8.79
CA GLN A 65 -14.44 -14.13 -9.65
C GLN A 65 -13.65 -14.56 -10.88
N TYR A 66 -13.68 -15.85 -11.18
CA TYR A 66 -13.29 -16.37 -12.48
C TYR A 66 -14.54 -16.87 -13.21
N LYS A 67 -14.92 -16.16 -14.28
CA LYS A 67 -16.24 -16.30 -14.90
C LYS A 67 -17.33 -16.03 -13.84
N SER A 68 -18.23 -16.98 -13.62
CA SER A 68 -19.31 -16.89 -12.62
C SER A 68 -18.99 -17.65 -11.32
N VAL A 69 -17.74 -18.03 -11.09
CA VAL A 69 -17.33 -18.82 -9.91
C VAL A 69 -16.39 -17.98 -9.04
N LYS A 70 -16.72 -17.84 -7.74
CA LYS A 70 -15.80 -17.28 -6.74
C LYS A 70 -14.61 -18.23 -6.59
N VAL A 71 -13.41 -17.73 -6.88
CA VAL A 71 -12.14 -18.50 -6.81
C VAL A 71 -11.25 -18.09 -5.65
N GLY A 72 -11.59 -17.02 -4.95
CA GLY A 72 -10.85 -16.57 -3.79
C GLY A 72 -11.29 -15.20 -3.32
N GLU A 73 -10.46 -14.62 -2.46
CA GLU A 73 -10.60 -13.26 -1.96
C GLU A 73 -9.31 -12.50 -2.24
N TYR A 74 -9.44 -11.26 -2.69
CA TYR A 74 -8.36 -10.29 -2.70
C TYR A 74 -8.53 -9.40 -1.48
N ILE A 75 -7.47 -9.32 -0.68
CA ILE A 75 -7.46 -8.59 0.59
C ILE A 75 -6.19 -7.73 0.57
N PRO A 76 -6.25 -6.48 0.08
CA PRO A 76 -5.13 -5.55 0.22
C PRO A 76 -4.95 -5.18 1.69
N ASP A 77 -3.76 -4.75 2.08
CA ASP A 77 -3.51 -4.34 3.46
C ASP A 77 -4.35 -3.10 3.81
N LEU A 78 -4.30 -2.07 2.96
CA LEU A 78 -4.99 -0.80 3.17
C LEU A 78 -5.51 -0.22 1.84
N ILE A 79 -6.68 0.41 1.90
CA ILE A 79 -7.18 1.32 0.85
C ILE A 79 -7.35 2.71 1.45
N CYS A 80 -6.62 3.68 0.93
CA CYS A 80 -6.64 5.07 1.36
C CYS A 80 -7.41 5.94 0.36
N PHE A 81 -8.16 6.93 0.87
CA PHE A 81 -8.96 7.86 0.05
C PHE A 81 -9.90 7.20 -0.97
N ASP A 82 -10.28 5.95 -0.71
CA ASP A 82 -11.09 5.09 -1.58
C ASP A 82 -10.51 4.88 -3.00
N ARG A 83 -9.22 5.18 -3.22
CA ARG A 83 -8.59 5.18 -4.55
C ARG A 83 -7.12 4.76 -4.59
N VAL A 84 -6.44 4.68 -3.44
CA VAL A 84 -5.03 4.27 -3.36
C VAL A 84 -4.91 3.00 -2.55
N VAL A 85 -4.48 1.90 -3.18
CA VAL A 85 -4.10 0.68 -2.46
C VAL A 85 -2.69 0.86 -1.88
N VAL A 86 -2.51 0.48 -0.63
CA VAL A 86 -1.22 0.51 0.07
C VAL A 86 -0.97 -0.89 0.63
N ASP A 87 -0.01 -1.60 0.05
CA ASP A 87 0.45 -2.91 0.52
C ASP A 87 1.83 -2.76 1.17
N THR A 88 1.95 -3.26 2.39
CA THR A 88 3.20 -3.26 3.15
C THR A 88 4.04 -4.47 2.77
N LYS A 89 5.36 -4.27 2.67
CA LYS A 89 6.32 -5.33 2.33
C LYS A 89 7.61 -5.12 3.11
N THR A 90 8.13 -6.20 3.70
CA THR A 90 9.47 -6.22 4.28
C THR A 90 10.34 -7.15 3.44
N VAL A 91 11.10 -6.58 2.51
CA VAL A 91 11.99 -7.32 1.61
C VAL A 91 13.34 -6.62 1.50
N ASP A 92 14.41 -7.39 1.28
CA ASP A 92 15.75 -6.84 1.06
C ASP A 92 15.82 -5.97 -0.20
N ARG A 93 15.02 -6.33 -1.22
CA ARG A 93 14.91 -5.59 -2.48
C ARG A 93 13.60 -5.91 -3.19
N ILE A 94 13.02 -4.90 -3.83
CA ILE A 94 11.90 -5.10 -4.77
C ILE A 94 12.42 -5.85 -6.01
N THR A 95 11.81 -6.98 -6.32
CA THR A 95 12.07 -7.77 -7.54
C THR A 95 10.80 -7.90 -8.37
N ASN A 96 10.83 -8.74 -9.41
CA ASN A 96 9.64 -8.97 -10.24
C ASN A 96 8.53 -9.75 -9.50
N HIS A 97 8.85 -10.47 -8.41
CA HIS A 97 7.84 -11.21 -7.65
C HIS A 97 6.88 -10.29 -6.90
N GLU A 98 7.33 -9.10 -6.54
CA GLU A 98 6.57 -8.14 -5.74
C GLU A 98 5.81 -7.13 -6.61
N ILE A 99 6.08 -7.07 -7.92
CA ILE A 99 5.44 -6.16 -8.87
C ILE A 99 4.10 -6.72 -9.40
N GLY A 100 3.92 -8.04 -9.34
CA GLY A 100 2.80 -8.76 -9.97
C GLY A 100 3.12 -9.23 -11.39
#